data_AF-A0A934JP44-F1
#
_entry.id   AF-A0A934JP44-F1
#
_cell.length_a   1.000
_cell.length_b   1.000
_cell.length_c   1.000
_cell.angle_alpha   90.00
_cell.angle_beta   90.00
_cell.angle_gamma   90.00
#
_symmetry.space_group_name_H-M   'P 1'
#
loop_
_entity.id
_entity.type
_entity.pdbx_description
1 polymer ?
#
loop_
_entity_poly.entity_id
_entity_poly.type
_entity_poly.pdbx_seq_one_letter_code
_entity_poly.pdbx_strand_id
1 'polypeptide(L)'
;MLIENQVWIDGQLHSIKEITHFYIDESGNKHVDQDDSSWQELECQYEDALVYSELNWRLKNEHDAFLEQQKKAVESIEELAFSIRRETIGVADYYETAGWAEKARRAERVVSDNESAEDLAILQAEVTLRDKNETPKQLAQRQLEKASSFAMSTSVIDGWVSRSTRLIMALETESEIAPLVAELKQSIQAELAALTEEIE
;
A
#
# COMPACT_ATOMS: atom_id res chain seq x y z
N MET A 1 -28.44 25.06 19.33
CA MET A 1 -27.75 24.73 20.60
C MET A 1 -27.91 23.24 20.77
N LEU A 2 -26.93 22.46 20.30
CA LEU A 2 -26.95 21.00 20.44
C LEU A 2 -26.71 20.73 21.93
N ILE A 3 -27.75 20.31 22.65
CA ILE A 3 -27.52 19.57 23.88
C ILE A 3 -27.07 18.20 23.39
N GLU A 4 -25.76 17.97 23.41
CA GLU A 4 -25.12 16.78 22.85
C GLU A 4 -25.88 15.53 23.32
N ASN A 5 -26.37 14.75 22.34
CA ASN A 5 -27.04 13.45 22.54
C ASN A 5 -28.48 13.49 23.07
N GLN A 6 -29.21 14.59 22.86
CA GLN A 6 -30.66 14.64 23.10
C GLN A 6 -31.43 15.06 21.85
N VAL A 7 -32.60 14.45 21.65
CA VAL A 7 -33.50 14.73 20.54
C VAL A 7 -34.92 14.97 21.06
N TRP A 8 -35.67 15.81 20.36
CA TRP A 8 -37.06 16.10 20.68
C TRP A 8 -37.97 15.18 19.88
N ILE A 9 -38.80 14.39 20.56
CA ILE A 9 -39.77 13.47 19.96
C ILE A 9 -41.10 13.65 20.69
N ASP A 10 -42.19 13.85 19.94
CA ASP A 10 -43.56 13.92 20.48
C ASP A 10 -43.76 14.85 21.69
N GLY A 11 -43.08 16.00 21.72
CA GLY A 11 -43.25 16.93 22.84
C GLY A 11 -42.27 16.73 24.01
N GLN A 12 -41.38 15.75 23.92
CA GLN A 12 -40.48 15.33 25.00
C GLN A 12 -39.03 15.25 24.53
N LEU A 13 -38.11 15.47 25.47
CA LEU A 13 -36.67 15.39 25.24
C LEU A 13 -36.18 13.99 25.61
N HIS A 14 -35.70 13.24 24.62
CA HIS A 14 -35.18 11.88 24.79
C HIS A 14 -33.66 11.87 24.66
N SER A 15 -33.00 10.95 25.36
CA SER A 15 -31.59 10.67 25.04
C SER A 15 -31.52 9.88 23.74
N ILE A 16 -30.63 10.28 22.83
CA ILE A 16 -30.43 9.56 21.57
C ILE A 16 -29.97 8.10 21.78
N LYS A 17 -29.40 7.80 22.97
CA LYS A 17 -28.96 6.46 23.37
C LYS A 17 -30.09 5.53 23.80
N GLU A 18 -31.29 6.07 24.02
CA GLU A 18 -32.47 5.29 24.39
C GLU A 18 -33.31 4.89 23.17
N ILE A 19 -32.99 5.47 22.00
CA ILE A 19 -33.68 5.23 20.75
C ILE A 19 -33.06 3.99 20.10
N THR A 20 -33.91 3.04 19.74
CA THR A 20 -33.50 1.76 19.14
C THR A 20 -33.95 1.61 17.69
N HIS A 21 -34.69 2.58 17.14
CA HIS A 21 -35.22 2.54 15.78
C HIS A 21 -34.84 3.83 15.06
N PHE A 22 -34.25 3.69 13.87
CA PHE A 22 -33.83 4.81 13.04
C PHE A 22 -34.23 4.59 11.58
N TYR A 23 -34.43 5.67 10.86
CA TYR A 23 -34.55 5.71 9.41
C TYR A 23 -33.18 6.05 8.82
N ILE A 24 -32.71 5.23 7.88
CA ILE A 24 -31.38 5.34 7.27
C ILE A 24 -31.53 5.89 5.86
N ASP A 25 -30.89 7.02 5.59
CA ASP A 25 -30.86 7.61 4.25
C ASP A 25 -29.89 6.88 3.29
N GLU A 26 -29.87 7.29 2.03
CA GLU A 26 -28.98 6.72 1.01
C GLU A 26 -27.48 6.90 1.31
N SER A 27 -27.14 7.82 2.20
CA SER A 27 -25.75 8.09 2.64
C SER A 27 -25.39 7.36 3.94
N GLY A 28 -26.34 6.67 4.58
CA GLY A 28 -26.14 5.93 5.82
C GLY A 28 -26.30 6.76 7.08
N ASN A 29 -26.83 7.98 6.99
CA ASN A 29 -27.10 8.79 8.17
C ASN A 29 -28.38 8.28 8.85
N LYS A 30 -28.37 8.30 10.19
CA LYS A 30 -29.48 7.88 11.03
C LYS A 30 -30.38 9.05 11.36
N HIS A 31 -31.67 8.88 11.15
CA HIS A 31 -32.72 9.85 11.43
C HIS A 31 -33.76 9.25 12.37
N VAL A 32 -34.31 10.07 13.26
CA VAL A 32 -35.32 9.62 14.24
C VAL A 32 -36.72 9.65 13.63
N ASP A 33 -36.98 10.62 12.76
CA ASP A 33 -38.23 10.77 12.03
C ASP A 33 -38.02 10.42 10.56
N GLN A 34 -39.06 9.88 9.92
CA GLN A 34 -39.03 9.56 8.50
C GLN A 34 -39.45 10.77 7.68
N ASP A 35 -38.48 11.48 7.10
CA ASP A 35 -38.75 12.59 6.17
C ASP A 35 -38.97 12.10 4.73
N ASP A 36 -38.32 10.99 4.34
CA ASP A 36 -38.50 10.35 3.04
C ASP A 36 -38.95 8.88 3.18
N SER A 37 -39.99 8.55 2.43
CA SER A 37 -40.52 7.19 2.29
C SER A 37 -39.51 6.18 1.73
N SER A 38 -38.45 6.63 1.04
CA SER A 38 -37.40 5.74 0.53
C SER A 38 -36.35 5.36 1.57
N TRP A 39 -36.32 6.02 2.73
CA TRP A 39 -35.37 5.70 3.79
C TRP A 39 -35.67 4.33 4.38
N GLN A 40 -34.59 3.60 4.67
CA GLN A 40 -34.69 2.25 5.22
C GLN A 40 -34.89 2.33 6.74
N GLU A 41 -35.94 1.71 7.25
CA GLU A 41 -36.09 1.52 8.69
C GLU A 41 -35.14 0.43 9.20
N LEU A 42 -34.45 0.68 10.31
CA LEU A 42 -33.50 -0.24 10.92
C LEU A 42 -33.51 -0.15 12.45
N GLU A 43 -33.61 -1.31 13.11
CA GLU A 43 -33.42 -1.41 14.56
C GLU A 43 -31.92 -1.39 14.89
N CYS A 44 -31.47 -0.31 15.51
CA CYS A 44 -30.07 -0.08 15.89
C CYS A 44 -29.94 1.02 16.96
N GLN A 45 -28.79 1.07 17.61
CA GLN A 45 -28.39 2.21 18.46
C GLN A 45 -27.74 3.30 17.61
N TYR A 46 -27.74 4.54 18.10
CA TYR A 46 -27.13 5.67 17.39
C TYR A 46 -25.63 5.44 17.07
N GLU A 47 -24.89 4.81 17.99
CA GLU A 47 -23.45 4.55 17.84
C GLU A 47 -23.13 3.28 17.04
N ASP A 48 -24.13 2.46 16.68
CA ASP A 48 -23.87 1.22 15.96
C ASP A 48 -23.30 1.51 14.56
N ALA A 49 -22.18 0.87 14.22
CA ALA A 49 -21.63 1.02 12.88
C ALA A 49 -22.54 0.35 11.85
N LEU A 50 -22.77 1.04 10.73
CA LEU A 50 -23.55 0.51 9.60
C LEU A 50 -22.63 0.16 8.43
N VAL A 51 -23.01 -0.88 7.69
CA VAL A 51 -22.37 -1.30 6.44
C VAL A 51 -23.45 -1.38 5.36
N TYR A 52 -23.20 -0.80 4.19
CA TYR A 52 -24.06 -0.94 3.02
C TYR A 52 -23.69 -2.21 2.25
N SER A 53 -24.61 -3.17 2.15
CA SER A 53 -24.41 -4.42 1.42
C SER A 53 -25.72 -4.93 0.85
N GLU A 54 -25.69 -5.59 -0.31
CA GLU A 54 -26.91 -6.16 -0.92
C GLU A 54 -28.05 -5.14 -1.08
N LEU A 55 -27.68 -3.91 -1.46
CA LEU A 55 -28.57 -2.77 -1.67
C LEU A 55 -29.26 -2.24 -0.41
N ASN A 56 -28.87 -2.68 0.79
CA ASN A 56 -29.44 -2.21 2.05
C ASN A 56 -28.36 -1.88 3.09
N TRP A 57 -28.67 -0.98 4.00
CA TRP A 57 -27.89 -0.77 5.22
C TRP A 57 -28.16 -1.87 6.22
N ARG A 58 -27.11 -2.34 6.88
CA ARG A 58 -27.23 -3.28 8.00
C ARG A 58 -26.24 -2.95 9.09
N LEU A 59 -26.48 -3.51 10.27
CA LEU A 59 -25.50 -3.48 11.36
C LEU A 59 -24.20 -4.16 10.92
N LYS A 60 -23.09 -3.52 11.26
CA LYS A 60 -21.77 -4.11 11.16
C LYS A 60 -21.68 -5.30 12.11
N ASN A 61 -21.19 -6.42 11.61
CA ASN A 61 -21.00 -7.64 12.39
C ASN A 61 -19.51 -7.97 12.57
N GLU A 62 -19.22 -9.06 13.29
CA GLU A 62 -17.85 -9.53 13.52
C GLU A 62 -17.12 -9.89 12.22
N HIS A 63 -17.85 -10.40 11.22
CA HIS A 63 -17.26 -10.71 9.91
C HIS A 63 -16.78 -9.44 9.18
N ASP A 64 -17.53 -8.35 9.23
CA ASP A 64 -17.08 -7.06 8.66
C ASP A 64 -15.86 -6.52 9.38
N ALA A 65 -15.85 -6.60 10.71
CA ALA A 65 -14.69 -6.19 11.50
C ALA A 65 -13.45 -7.01 11.12
N PHE A 66 -13.61 -8.33 10.94
CA PHE A 66 -12.55 -9.22 10.48
C PHE A 66 -12.03 -8.84 9.07
N LEU A 67 -12.93 -8.61 8.10
CA LEU A 67 -12.54 -8.20 6.74
C LEU A 67 -11.78 -6.86 6.74
N GLU A 68 -12.18 -5.90 7.58
CA GLU A 68 -11.44 -4.64 7.75
C GLU A 68 -10.04 -4.86 8.30
N GLN A 69 -9.86 -5.80 9.23
CA GLN A 69 -8.54 -6.14 9.78
C GLN A 69 -7.66 -6.81 8.72
N GLN A 70 -8.22 -7.68 7.88
CA GLN A 70 -7.50 -8.23 6.72
C GLN A 70 -7.06 -7.12 5.77
N LYS A 71 -7.95 -6.17 5.46
CA LYS A 71 -7.63 -5.02 4.59
C LYS A 71 -6.51 -4.16 5.18
N LYS A 72 -6.60 -3.79 6.45
CA LYS A 72 -5.55 -3.02 7.15
C LYS A 72 -4.22 -3.76 7.18
N ALA A 73 -4.24 -5.08 7.38
CA ALA A 73 -3.04 -5.90 7.32
C ALA A 73 -2.39 -5.85 5.93
N VAL A 74 -3.17 -5.98 4.85
CA VAL A 74 -2.68 -5.83 3.47
C VAL A 74 -2.14 -4.42 3.21
N GLU A 75 -2.85 -3.36 3.62
CA GLU A 75 -2.36 -1.98 3.51
C GLU A 75 -1.00 -1.82 4.21
N SER A 76 -0.82 -2.42 5.40
CA SER A 76 0.47 -2.36 6.11
C SER A 76 1.62 -3.10 5.40
N ILE A 77 1.30 -4.14 4.62
CA ILE A 77 2.26 -4.87 3.78
C ILE A 77 2.65 -4.00 2.58
N GLU A 78 1.68 -3.34 1.95
CA GLU A 78 1.90 -2.43 0.82
C GLU A 78 2.71 -1.18 1.23
N GLU A 79 2.40 -0.60 2.39
CA GLU A 79 3.16 0.51 2.98
C GLU A 79 4.62 0.12 3.25
N LEU A 80 4.85 -1.08 3.78
CA LEU A 80 6.20 -1.59 3.99
C LEU A 80 6.93 -1.79 2.66
N ALA A 81 6.29 -2.41 1.67
CA ALA A 81 6.86 -2.56 0.33
C ALA A 81 7.23 -1.20 -0.29
N PHE A 82 6.39 -0.19 -0.12
CA PHE A 82 6.68 1.17 -0.56
C PHE A 82 7.90 1.76 0.15
N SER A 83 8.00 1.61 1.48
CA SER A 83 9.16 2.07 2.25
C SER A 83 10.45 1.40 1.78
N ILE A 84 10.42 0.07 1.60
CA ILE A 84 11.56 -0.71 1.13
C ILE A 84 11.99 -0.24 -0.27
N ARG A 85 11.04 -0.10 -1.22
CA ARG A 85 11.37 0.39 -2.57
C ARG A 85 12.04 1.75 -2.51
N ARG A 86 11.56 2.67 -1.67
CA ARG A 86 12.19 3.98 -1.46
C ARG A 86 13.60 3.88 -0.88
N GLU A 87 13.84 2.96 0.04
CA GLU A 87 15.18 2.73 0.61
C GLU A 87 16.13 2.12 -0.42
N THR A 88 15.66 1.14 -1.22
CA THR A 88 16.46 0.48 -2.27
C THR A 88 16.80 1.43 -3.43
N ILE A 89 15.83 2.24 -3.88
CA ILE A 89 16.01 3.19 -4.99
C ILE A 89 16.81 4.42 -4.55
N GLY A 90 16.76 4.75 -3.26
CA GLY A 90 17.03 6.09 -2.75
C GLY A 90 15.88 7.04 -3.04
N VAL A 91 16.05 8.32 -2.73
CA VAL A 91 15.09 9.37 -3.09
C VAL A 91 15.25 9.76 -4.56
N ALA A 92 15.28 8.76 -5.45
CA ALA A 92 15.37 9.04 -6.88
C ALA A 92 14.06 9.67 -7.33
N ASP A 93 14.14 10.75 -8.09
CA ASP A 93 12.93 11.36 -8.64
C ASP A 93 12.37 10.51 -9.81
N TYR A 94 11.18 10.88 -10.28
CA TYR A 94 10.52 10.16 -11.36
C TYR A 94 11.30 10.21 -12.68
N TYR A 95 12.10 11.26 -12.93
CA TYR A 95 12.93 11.38 -14.12
C TYR A 95 14.16 10.49 -14.03
N GLU A 96 14.78 10.40 -12.85
CA GLU A 96 15.89 9.48 -12.61
C GLU A 96 15.43 8.04 -12.83
N THR A 97 14.28 7.67 -12.27
CA THR A 97 13.70 6.32 -12.44
C THR A 97 13.38 6.03 -13.91
N ALA A 98 12.77 6.97 -14.63
CA ALA A 98 12.47 6.81 -16.06
C ALA A 98 13.74 6.67 -16.93
N GLY A 99 14.84 7.32 -16.52
CA GLY A 99 16.12 7.27 -17.23
C GLY A 99 16.91 5.98 -17.03
N TRP A 100 16.58 5.16 -16.03
CA TRP A 100 17.37 3.96 -15.68
C TRP A 100 17.36 2.90 -16.77
N ALA A 101 16.22 2.67 -17.43
CA ALA A 101 16.14 1.70 -18.51
C ALA A 101 17.10 2.05 -19.66
N GLU A 102 17.22 3.34 -20.00
CA GLU A 102 18.13 3.78 -21.05
C GLU A 102 19.60 3.78 -20.59
N LYS A 103 19.87 4.13 -19.32
CA LYS A 103 21.21 3.97 -18.74
C LYS A 103 21.67 2.50 -18.77
N ALA A 104 20.79 1.56 -18.42
CA ALA A 104 21.08 0.13 -18.49
C ALA A 104 21.38 -0.32 -19.92
N ARG A 105 20.51 -0.01 -20.90
CA ARG A 105 20.76 -0.36 -22.31
C ARG A 105 22.05 0.23 -22.86
N ARG A 106 22.37 1.48 -22.51
CA ARG A 106 23.66 2.10 -22.89
C ARG A 106 24.82 1.33 -22.28
N ALA A 107 24.72 1.02 -21.00
CA ALA A 107 25.76 0.31 -20.29
C ALA A 107 25.99 -1.11 -20.83
N GLU A 108 24.91 -1.83 -21.22
CA GLU A 108 25.00 -3.14 -21.91
C GLU A 108 25.83 -3.05 -23.19
N ARG A 109 25.58 -2.03 -24.02
CA ARG A 109 26.33 -1.81 -25.27
C ARG A 109 27.82 -1.58 -25.00
N VAL A 110 28.14 -0.74 -24.03
CA VAL A 110 29.54 -0.38 -23.66
C VAL A 110 30.30 -1.53 -23.02
N VAL A 111 29.63 -2.33 -22.18
CA VAL A 111 30.27 -3.52 -21.59
C VAL A 111 30.50 -4.61 -22.64
N SER A 112 29.62 -4.70 -23.64
CA SER A 112 29.69 -5.68 -24.74
C SER A 112 30.56 -5.23 -25.93
N ASP A 113 31.29 -4.12 -25.82
CA ASP A 113 32.13 -3.54 -26.88
C ASP A 113 31.35 -3.26 -28.20
N ASN A 114 30.06 -2.90 -28.07
CA ASN A 114 29.12 -2.58 -29.15
C ASN A 114 28.56 -1.15 -29.04
N GLU A 115 29.29 -0.27 -28.36
CA GLU A 115 28.87 1.11 -28.11
C GLU A 115 28.98 2.05 -29.30
N SER A 116 28.09 3.04 -29.33
CA SER A 116 28.24 4.18 -30.23
C SER A 116 29.20 5.23 -29.65
N ALA A 117 29.70 6.13 -30.50
CA ALA A 117 30.47 7.29 -30.03
C ALA A 117 29.66 8.19 -29.07
N GLU A 118 28.33 8.25 -29.25
CA GLU A 118 27.42 8.99 -28.37
C GLU A 118 27.31 8.33 -26.99
N ASP A 119 27.24 6.99 -26.92
CA ASP A 119 27.21 6.25 -25.65
C ASP A 119 28.44 6.55 -24.80
N LEU A 120 29.63 6.54 -25.43
CA LEU A 120 30.89 6.90 -24.75
C LEU A 120 30.92 8.37 -24.35
N ALA A 121 30.44 9.29 -25.19
CA ALA A 121 30.41 10.71 -24.88
C ALA A 121 29.51 11.01 -23.66
N ILE A 122 28.33 10.37 -23.58
CA ILE A 122 27.41 10.54 -22.44
C ILE A 122 28.02 9.99 -21.16
N LEU A 123 28.59 8.78 -21.18
CA LEU A 123 29.25 8.21 -20.01
C LEU A 123 30.48 9.02 -19.60
N GLN A 124 31.28 9.48 -20.56
CA GLN A 124 32.44 10.32 -20.29
C GLN A 124 32.04 11.63 -19.61
N ALA A 125 30.94 12.25 -20.04
CA ALA A 125 30.41 13.45 -19.39
C ALA A 125 30.02 13.18 -17.92
N GLU A 126 29.36 12.04 -17.63
CA GLU A 126 29.02 11.66 -16.25
C GLU A 126 30.28 11.34 -15.42
N VAL A 127 31.23 10.58 -15.97
CA VAL A 127 32.51 10.23 -15.33
C VAL A 127 33.29 11.48 -14.93
N THR A 128 33.43 12.45 -15.85
CA THR A 128 34.18 13.69 -15.61
C THR A 128 33.59 14.50 -14.46
N LEU A 129 32.27 14.51 -14.30
CA LEU A 129 31.60 15.26 -13.23
C LEU A 129 31.60 14.52 -11.88
N ARG A 130 31.71 13.19 -11.89
CA ARG A 130 31.69 12.38 -10.66
C ARG A 130 33.00 12.41 -9.88
N ASP A 131 34.11 12.73 -10.54
CA ASP A 131 35.45 12.83 -9.93
C ASP A 131 35.86 11.56 -9.13
N LYS A 132 35.51 10.38 -9.64
CA LYS A 132 35.80 9.08 -9.00
C LYS A 132 36.99 8.33 -9.61
N ASN A 133 37.75 8.96 -10.50
CA ASN A 133 38.83 8.32 -11.28
C ASN A 133 38.40 7.01 -11.97
N GLU A 134 37.13 6.89 -12.36
CA GLU A 134 36.60 5.73 -13.08
C GLU A 134 36.62 5.96 -14.60
N THR A 135 36.65 4.91 -15.40
CA THR A 135 36.50 4.99 -16.87
C THR A 135 35.03 4.87 -17.27
N PRO A 136 34.64 5.28 -18.50
CA PRO A 136 33.30 5.04 -19.01
C PRO A 136 32.84 3.58 -18.92
N LYS A 137 33.75 2.62 -19.18
CA LYS A 137 33.46 1.18 -19.09
C LYS A 137 33.25 0.71 -17.64
N GLN A 138 34.01 1.25 -16.69
CA GLN A 138 33.79 0.98 -15.25
C GLN A 138 32.46 1.57 -14.77
N LEU A 139 32.12 2.78 -15.21
CA LEU A 139 30.82 3.38 -14.90
C LEU A 139 29.67 2.56 -15.49
N ALA A 140 29.79 2.14 -16.76
CA ALA A 140 28.80 1.27 -17.40
C ALA A 140 28.58 -0.02 -16.60
N GLN A 141 29.66 -0.71 -16.22
CA GLN A 141 29.57 -1.92 -15.40
C GLN A 141 28.81 -1.68 -14.08
N ARG A 142 29.10 -0.60 -13.36
CA ARG A 142 28.38 -0.23 -12.14
C ARG A 142 26.91 0.10 -12.39
N GLN A 143 26.60 0.75 -13.51
CA GLN A 143 25.21 1.05 -13.90
C GLN A 143 24.43 -0.25 -14.17
N LEU A 144 25.06 -1.27 -14.77
CA LEU A 144 24.45 -2.59 -14.95
C LEU A 144 24.23 -3.32 -13.63
N GLU A 145 25.24 -3.34 -12.75
CA GLU A 145 25.14 -3.96 -11.43
C GLU A 145 23.99 -3.34 -10.63
N LYS A 146 23.91 -2.00 -10.63
CA LYS A 146 22.81 -1.28 -9.98
C LYS A 146 21.46 -1.60 -10.60
N ALA A 147 21.36 -1.62 -11.93
CA ALA A 147 20.12 -1.94 -12.64
C ALA A 147 19.65 -3.38 -12.35
N SER A 148 20.58 -4.34 -12.34
CA SER A 148 20.31 -5.74 -12.03
C SER A 148 19.84 -5.91 -10.57
N SER A 149 20.58 -5.34 -9.62
CA SER A 149 20.21 -5.34 -8.21
C SER A 149 18.82 -4.74 -7.99
N PHE A 150 18.54 -3.60 -8.61
CA PHE A 150 17.22 -2.97 -8.53
C PHE A 150 16.09 -3.83 -9.11
N ALA A 151 16.31 -4.42 -10.29
CA ALA A 151 15.33 -5.30 -10.92
C ALA A 151 15.05 -6.55 -10.06
N MET A 152 16.09 -7.11 -9.45
CA MET A 152 15.96 -8.26 -8.55
C MET A 152 15.19 -7.90 -7.28
N SER A 153 15.58 -6.82 -6.59
CA SER A 153 14.87 -6.38 -5.38
C SER A 153 13.41 -6.05 -5.67
N THR A 154 13.11 -5.36 -6.78
CA THR A 154 11.73 -5.06 -7.19
C THR A 154 10.94 -6.35 -7.42
N SER A 155 11.53 -7.32 -8.12
CA SER A 155 10.86 -8.61 -8.39
C SER A 155 10.56 -9.39 -7.11
N VAL A 156 11.50 -9.39 -6.14
CA VAL A 156 11.31 -10.01 -4.82
C VAL A 156 10.18 -9.31 -4.04
N ILE A 157 10.20 -7.97 -3.98
CA ILE A 157 9.19 -7.20 -3.27
C ILE A 157 7.80 -7.43 -3.88
N ASP A 158 7.67 -7.39 -5.21
CA ASP A 158 6.38 -7.58 -5.89
C ASP A 158 5.84 -9.00 -5.67
N GLY A 159 6.70 -10.00 -5.77
CA GLY A 159 6.37 -11.39 -5.46
C GLY A 159 5.94 -11.57 -4.00
N TRP A 160 6.64 -10.93 -3.07
CA TRP A 160 6.33 -10.96 -1.64
C TRP A 160 4.99 -10.29 -1.33
N VAL A 161 4.70 -9.12 -1.90
CA VAL A 161 3.39 -8.44 -1.73
C VAL A 161 2.27 -9.34 -2.22
N SER A 162 2.38 -9.87 -3.43
CA SER A 162 1.35 -10.76 -4.00
C SER A 162 1.12 -12.00 -3.13
N ARG A 163 2.21 -12.66 -2.67
CA ARG A 163 2.14 -13.82 -1.77
C ARG A 163 1.47 -13.45 -0.44
N SER A 164 1.87 -12.35 0.16
CA SER A 164 1.40 -11.87 1.46
C SER A 164 -0.08 -11.53 1.43
N THR A 165 -0.53 -10.76 0.44
CA THR A 165 -1.95 -10.40 0.25
C THR A 165 -2.81 -11.65 0.15
N ARG A 166 -2.39 -12.63 -0.65
CA ARG A 166 -3.12 -13.89 -0.78
C ARG A 166 -3.20 -14.66 0.54
N LEU A 167 -2.10 -14.73 1.31
CA LEU A 167 -2.08 -15.44 2.59
C LEU A 167 -2.98 -14.77 3.64
N ILE A 168 -2.95 -13.44 3.73
CA ILE A 168 -3.78 -12.67 4.67
C ILE A 168 -5.27 -12.85 4.34
N MET A 169 -5.63 -12.74 3.05
CA MET A 169 -7.02 -12.88 2.59
C MET A 169 -7.57 -14.30 2.71
N ALA A 170 -6.70 -15.31 2.86
CA ALA A 170 -7.08 -16.70 3.06
C ALA A 170 -7.27 -17.09 4.54
N LEU A 171 -7.00 -16.18 5.48
CA LEU A 171 -7.24 -16.42 6.90
C LEU A 171 -8.73 -16.56 7.20
N GLU A 172 -9.05 -17.36 8.21
CA GLU A 172 -10.43 -17.59 8.65
C GLU A 172 -10.73 -16.91 10.00
N THR A 173 -9.70 -16.52 10.75
CA THR A 173 -9.87 -15.92 12.08
C THR A 173 -9.00 -14.69 12.32
N GLU A 174 -9.50 -13.74 13.11
CA GLU A 174 -8.77 -12.50 13.43
C GLU A 174 -7.46 -12.77 14.20
N SER A 175 -7.44 -13.78 15.06
CA SER A 175 -6.26 -14.14 15.87
C SER A 175 -5.04 -14.55 15.05
N GLU A 176 -5.23 -14.95 13.79
CA GLU A 176 -4.15 -15.38 12.90
C GLU A 176 -3.47 -14.23 12.17
N ILE A 177 -4.14 -13.06 12.07
CA ILE A 177 -3.65 -11.93 11.27
C ILE A 177 -2.33 -11.39 11.81
N ALA A 178 -2.28 -11.03 13.09
CA ALA A 178 -1.10 -10.38 13.66
C ALA A 178 0.16 -11.27 13.64
N PRO A 179 0.11 -12.55 14.03
CA PRO A 179 1.24 -13.46 13.89
C PRO A 179 1.75 -13.60 12.45
N LEU A 180 0.84 -13.79 11.49
CA LEU A 180 1.20 -13.92 10.07
C LEU A 180 1.87 -12.65 9.54
N VAL A 181 1.32 -11.47 9.85
CA VAL A 181 1.93 -10.19 9.42
C VAL A 181 3.34 -10.04 9.99
N ALA A 182 3.58 -10.42 11.25
CA ALA A 182 4.90 -10.37 11.84
C ALA A 182 5.90 -11.30 11.13
N GLU A 183 5.47 -12.53 10.81
CA GLU A 183 6.28 -13.49 10.04
C GLU A 183 6.61 -12.96 8.64
N LEU A 184 5.62 -12.45 7.91
CA LEU A 184 5.81 -11.92 6.55
C LEU A 184 6.77 -10.73 6.54
N LYS A 185 6.72 -9.87 7.56
CA LYS A 185 7.67 -8.75 7.72
C LYS A 185 9.10 -9.23 7.94
N GLN A 186 9.30 -10.30 8.71
CA GLN A 186 10.62 -10.90 8.87
C GLN A 186 11.09 -11.59 7.59
N SER A 187 10.19 -12.26 6.86
CA SER A 187 10.56 -12.98 5.64
C SER A 187 11.11 -12.04 4.57
N ILE A 188 10.51 -10.87 4.37
CA ILE A 188 11.00 -9.92 3.35
C ILE A 188 12.37 -9.34 3.73
N GLN A 189 12.63 -9.11 5.03
CA GLN A 189 13.94 -8.67 5.48
C GLN A 189 15.02 -9.73 5.19
N ALA A 190 14.71 -11.01 5.44
CA ALA A 190 15.62 -12.11 5.13
C ALA A 190 15.84 -12.28 3.62
N GLU A 191 14.78 -12.20 2.82
CA GLU A 191 14.87 -12.29 1.35
C GLU A 191 15.73 -11.15 0.77
N LEU A 192 15.59 -9.92 1.28
CA LEU A 192 16.38 -8.78 0.82
C LEU A 192 17.84 -8.83 1.29
N ALA A 193 18.10 -9.30 2.52
CA ALA A 193 19.46 -9.47 3.03
C ALA A 193 20.26 -10.49 2.18
N ALA A 194 19.61 -11.57 1.76
CA ALA A 194 20.22 -12.57 0.87
C ALA A 194 20.66 -11.97 -0.48
N LEU A 195 19.94 -10.97 -1.00
CA LEU A 195 20.33 -10.28 -2.25
C LEU A 195 21.59 -9.43 -2.10
N THR A 196 21.88 -8.93 -0.90
CA THR A 196 23.07 -8.12 -0.64
C THR A 196 24.32 -8.97 -0.40
N GLU A 197 24.18 -10.15 0.21
CA GLU A 197 25.29 -11.07 0.47
C GLU A 197 25.86 -11.72 -0.81
N GLU A 198 25.09 -11.79 -1.90
CA GLU A 198 25.55 -12.33 -3.19
C GLU A 198 26.40 -11.34 -4.02
N ILE A 199 26.51 -10.07 -3.59
CA ILE A 199 27.16 -8.99 -4.35
C ILE A 199 28.54 -8.60 -3.75
N GLU A 200 28.89 -9.08 -2.54
CA GLU A 200 30.23 -8.90 -1.91
C GLU A 200 31.23 -9.99 -2.31
#